data_AF-A0A1E4WM33-F1
#
_entry.id   AF-A0A1E4WM33-F1
#
_cell.length_a   1.000
_cell.length_b   1.000
_cell.length_c   1.000
_cell.angle_alpha   90.00
_cell.angle_beta   90.00
_cell.angle_gamma   90.00
#
_symmetry.space_group_name_H-M   'P 1'
#
loop_
_entity.id
_entity.type
_entity.pdbx_description
1 polymer ?
#
loop_
_entity_poly.entity_id
_entity_poly.type
_entity_poly.pdbx_seq_one_letter_code
_entity_poly.pdbx_strand_id
1 'polypeptide(L)' 'GKTAQVIPNGVGVDGPFNGTTAHHERLRKERDKLAPAVRAEAAKGVVASVAAKNLGMHIKRVMLIAQENGFKFADTP' A
#
# COMPACT_ATOMS: atom_id res chain seq x y z
N GLY A 1 10.09 -13.03 -36.27
CA GLY A 1 9.97 -13.09 -34.79
C GLY A 1 10.85 -12.01 -34.21
N LYS A 2 10.34 -11.20 -33.27
CA LYS A 2 11.10 -10.10 -32.67
C LYS A 2 12.03 -10.62 -31.59
N THR A 3 13.32 -10.37 -31.76
CA THR A 3 14.41 -10.70 -30.83
C THR A 3 14.37 -9.76 -29.64
N ALA A 4 14.30 -10.32 -28.43
CA ALA A 4 14.37 -9.58 -27.18
C ALA A 4 15.83 -9.18 -26.90
N GLN A 5 16.07 -7.89 -26.64
CA GLN A 5 17.39 -7.37 -26.26
C GLN A 5 17.61 -7.59 -24.75
N VAL A 6 18.76 -8.16 -24.42
CA VAL A 6 19.22 -8.42 -23.05
C VAL A 6 19.82 -7.13 -22.48
N ILE A 7 19.26 -6.64 -21.36
CA ILE A 7 19.82 -5.53 -20.59
C ILE A 7 20.83 -6.10 -19.57
N PRO A 8 22.04 -5.54 -19.41
CA PRO A 8 23.04 -6.07 -18.49
C PRO A 8 22.58 -5.99 -17.05
N ASN A 9 22.80 -7.10 -16.33
CA ASN A 9 22.41 -7.29 -14.95
C ASN A 9 23.53 -6.79 -14.03
N GLY A 10 23.20 -5.91 -13.08
CA GLY A 10 24.15 -5.50 -12.04
C GLY A 10 23.65 -4.33 -11.21
N VAL A 11 22.99 -4.62 -10.08
CA VAL A 11 23.44 -4.25 -8.72
C VAL A 11 22.45 -4.74 -7.64
N GLY A 12 22.89 -5.68 -6.80
CA GLY A 12 22.34 -6.06 -5.47
C GLY A 12 21.08 -6.95 -5.49
N VAL A 13 20.88 -7.95 -4.64
CA VAL A 13 21.63 -8.55 -3.51
C VAL A 13 20.90 -9.86 -3.18
N ASP A 14 21.62 -10.83 -2.63
CA ASP A 14 21.18 -12.14 -2.13
C ASP A 14 19.80 -12.19 -1.44
N GLY A 15 18.89 -13.01 -1.96
CA GLY A 15 17.61 -13.36 -1.33
C GLY A 15 16.79 -14.28 -2.23
N PRO A 16 16.03 -15.24 -1.68
CA PRO A 16 15.42 -16.30 -2.47
C PRO A 16 14.41 -15.71 -3.47
N PHE A 17 14.53 -16.20 -4.71
CA PHE A 17 13.64 -15.99 -5.84
C PHE A 17 12.15 -15.87 -5.44
N ASN A 18 11.68 -14.65 -5.21
CA ASN A 18 10.27 -14.30 -5.28
C ASN A 18 10.15 -13.12 -6.24
N GLY A 19 9.96 -13.39 -7.54
CA GLY A 19 9.69 -12.37 -8.58
C GLY A 19 8.43 -11.51 -8.34
N THR A 20 7.84 -11.57 -7.15
CA THR A 20 6.70 -10.80 -6.66
C THR A 20 7.10 -9.72 -5.65
N THR A 21 8.30 -9.73 -5.06
CA THR A 21 8.67 -8.81 -3.95
C THR A 21 8.82 -7.36 -4.39
N ALA A 22 9.53 -7.08 -5.49
CA ALA A 22 9.79 -5.70 -5.93
C ALA A 22 8.50 -4.92 -6.28
N HIS A 23 7.55 -5.57 -6.95
CA HIS A 23 6.26 -4.95 -7.29
C HIS A 23 5.42 -4.71 -6.02
N HIS A 24 5.35 -5.69 -5.12
CA HIS A 24 4.62 -5.56 -3.86
C HIS A 24 5.23 -4.49 -2.95
N GLU A 25 6.55 -4.39 -2.88
CA GLU A 25 7.26 -3.34 -2.13
C GLU A 25 6.99 -1.96 -2.70
N ARG A 26 7.02 -1.79 -4.03
CA ARG A 26 6.63 -0.52 -4.66
C ARG A 26 5.22 -0.12 -4.27
N LEU A 27 4.27 -1.06 -4.35
CA LEU A 27 2.88 -0.80 -3.99
C LEU A 27 2.72 -0.50 -2.49
N ARG A 28 3.51 -1.13 -1.60
CA ARG A 28 3.55 -0.80 -0.17
C ARG A 28 4.10 0.61 0.06
N LYS A 29 5.21 0.98 -0.57
CA LYS A 29 5.77 2.35 -0.51
C LYS A 29 4.77 3.41 -0.98
N GLU A 30 3.98 3.11 -2.01
CA GLU A 30 2.91 4.00 -2.47
C GLU A 30 1.75 4.11 -1.48
N ARG A 31 1.45 3.03 -0.75
CA ARG A 31 0.43 3.02 0.31
C ARG A 31 0.91 3.71 1.59
N ASP A 32 2.16 3.55 1.98
CA ASP A 32 2.74 4.20 3.15
C ASP A 32 2.73 5.73 3.03
N LYS A 33 2.85 6.27 1.82
CA LYS A 33 2.68 7.71 1.57
C LYS A 33 1.28 8.22 1.94
N LEU A 34 0.26 7.36 1.85
CA LEU A 34 -1.12 7.69 2.19
C LEU A 34 -1.44 7.41 3.66
N ALA A 35 -0.61 6.62 4.36
CA ALA A 35 -0.82 6.25 5.75
C ALA A 35 -1.03 7.43 6.70
N PRO A 36 -0.30 8.58 6.59
CA PRO A 36 -0.55 9.74 7.43
C PRO A 36 -1.96 10.33 7.25
N ALA A 37 -2.45 10.42 6.00
CA ALA A 37 -3.78 10.92 5.71
C ALA A 37 -4.87 9.95 6.22
N VAL A 38 -4.66 8.66 6.01
CA VAL A 38 -5.57 7.60 6.48
C VAL A 38 -5.61 7.56 8.02
N ARG A 39 -4.47 7.73 8.69
CA ARG A 39 -4.37 7.83 10.14
C ARG A 39 -5.02 9.09 10.69
N ALA A 40 -4.91 10.23 10.00
CA ALA A 40 -5.58 11.46 10.40
C ALA A 40 -7.10 11.31 10.39
N GLU A 41 -7.66 10.61 9.39
CA GLU A 41 -9.10 10.26 9.39
C GLU A 41 -9.45 9.33 10.56
N ALA A 42 -8.67 8.27 10.80
CA ALA A 42 -8.88 7.37 11.93
C ALA A 42 -8.84 8.11 13.29
N ALA A 43 -7.92 9.07 13.45
CA ALA A 43 -7.79 9.88 14.65
C ALA A 43 -8.99 10.81 14.90
N LYS A 44 -9.77 11.17 13.86
CA LYS A 44 -11.03 11.90 14.01
C LYS A 44 -12.16 11.00 14.55
N GLY A 45 -11.93 9.71 14.73
CA GLY A 45 -12.93 8.75 15.18
C GLY A 45 -13.94 8.37 14.10
N VAL A 46 -13.64 8.62 12.81
CA VAL A 46 -14.53 8.23 11.72
C VAL A 46 -14.37 6.74 11.40
N VAL A 47 -15.41 6.15 10.81
CA VAL A 47 -15.36 4.77 10.30
C VAL A 47 -14.64 4.71 8.95
N ALA A 48 -14.10 3.54 8.58
CA ALA A 48 -13.31 3.35 7.36
C ALA A 48 -14.05 3.76 6.07
N SER A 49 -15.38 3.63 6.02
CA SER A 49 -16.20 4.03 4.87
C SER A 49 -16.26 5.55 4.67
N VAL A 50 -16.24 6.33 5.76
CA VAL A 50 -16.21 7.80 5.73
C VAL A 50 -14.81 8.26 5.33
N ALA A 51 -13.76 7.69 5.91
CA ALA A 51 -12.39 7.96 5.52
C ALA A 51 -12.15 7.69 4.03
N ALA A 52 -12.70 6.60 3.50
CA ALA A 52 -12.63 6.26 2.08
C ALA A 52 -13.27 7.32 1.18
N LYS A 53 -14.44 7.86 1.56
CA LYS A 53 -15.10 8.96 0.85
C LYS A 53 -14.29 10.24 0.92
N ASN A 54 -13.78 10.61 2.10
CA ASN A 54 -13.00 11.83 2.32
C ASN A 54 -11.68 11.83 1.52
N LEU A 55 -11.07 10.66 1.37
CA LEU A 55 -9.79 10.48 0.67
C LEU A 55 -9.96 10.07 -0.80
N GLY A 56 -11.20 9.96 -1.30
CA GLY A 56 -11.49 9.60 -2.69
C GLY A 56 -10.95 8.24 -3.13
N MET A 57 -10.90 7.26 -2.23
CA MET A 57 -10.32 5.94 -2.51
C MET A 57 -11.22 4.79 -2.05
N HIS A 58 -11.00 3.59 -2.60
CA HIS A 58 -11.77 2.41 -2.19
C HIS A 58 -11.54 2.03 -0.73
N ILE A 59 -12.61 1.63 -0.03
CA ILE A 59 -12.58 1.21 1.37
C ILE A 59 -11.57 0.08 1.64
N LYS A 60 -11.43 -0.88 0.72
CA LYS A 60 -10.44 -1.97 0.84
C LYS A 60 -9.00 -1.44 0.90
N ARG A 61 -8.70 -0.35 0.18
CA ARG A 61 -7.38 0.29 0.18
C ARG A 61 -7.12 0.97 1.53
N VAL A 62 -8.12 1.66 2.07
CA VAL A 62 -8.07 2.30 3.40
C VAL A 62 -7.84 1.27 4.50
N MET A 63 -8.60 0.16 4.48
CA MET A 63 -8.43 -0.93 5.44
C MET A 63 -7.06 -1.59 5.33
N LEU A 64 -6.57 -1.84 4.12
CA LEU A 64 -5.25 -2.41 3.90
C LEU A 64 -4.14 -1.50 4.44
N ILE A 65 -4.22 -0.18 4.17
CA ILE A 65 -3.25 0.79 4.71
C ILE A 65 -3.25 0.76 6.24
N ALA A 66 -4.43 0.76 6.86
CA ALA A 66 -4.57 0.73 8.32
C ALA A 66 -3.97 -0.56 8.92
N GLN A 67 -4.24 -1.71 8.30
CA GLN A 67 -3.68 -2.99 8.70
C GLN A 67 -2.15 -3.01 8.56
N GLU A 68 -1.61 -2.55 7.43
CA GLU A 68 -0.16 -2.50 7.18
C GLU A 68 0.57 -1.52 8.13
N ASN A 69 -0.10 -0.46 8.57
CA ASN A 69 0.47 0.59 9.43
C ASN A 69 0.04 0.52 10.90
N GLY A 70 -0.62 -0.58 11.30
CA GLY A 70 -0.91 -0.91 12.70
C GLY A 70 -1.92 0.01 13.40
N PHE A 71 -2.89 0.58 12.69
CA PHE A 71 -3.97 1.36 13.31
C PHE A 71 -5.35 0.88 12.89
N LYS A 72 -6.39 1.29 13.63
CA LYS A 72 -7.78 0.88 13.39
C LYS A 72 -8.67 2.09 13.23
N PHE A 73 -9.75 1.93 12.48
CA PHE A 73 -10.84 2.90 12.42
C PHE A 73 -11.80 2.65 13.58
N ALA A 74 -12.67 3.64 13.85
CA ALA A 74 -13.80 3.42 14.73
C ALA A 74 -14.65 2.26 14.20
N ASP A 75 -15.17 1.44 15.11
CA ASP A 75 -16.16 0.43 14.76
C ASP A 75 -17.44 1.14 14.28
N THR A 76 -18.10 0.55 13.30
CA THR A 76 -19.46 0.95 12.98
C THR A 76 -20.35 0.72 14.20
N PRO A 77 -21.12 1.72 14.66
CA PRO A 77 -22.09 1.54 15.73
C PRO A 77 -23.15 0.48 15.37
#